data_AF-A0A1M3E8P1-F1
#
_entry.id   AF-A0A1M3E8P1-F1
#
_cell.length_a   1.000
_cell.length_b   1.000
_cell.length_c   1.000
_cell.angle_alpha   90.00
_cell.angle_beta   90.00
_cell.angle_gamma   90.00
#
_symmetry.space_group_name_H-M   'P 1'
#
loop_
_entity.id
_entity.type
_entity.pdbx_description
1 polymer ?
#
loop_
_entity_poly.entity_id
_entity_poly.type
_entity_poly.pdbx_seq_one_letter_code
_entity_poly.pdbx_strand_id
1 'polypeptide(L)'
;MKKLYFMLIALLCSFGLRAQVVSALALTVQNQTNCTQYYQIFGDEPCKCGSKYMSKVIAINPGATHTYPNSISLGGSYPAMPKGIVGARIPDGPASCITSGGTVGHQPCNLPPTYSYTSIAATCAPCSFTRATWIPGQNCEQMARLIFQ
;
A
#
# COMPACT_ATOMS: atom_id res chain seq x y z
N MET A 1 -35.91 -12.77 -31.41
CA MET A 1 -35.11 -11.52 -31.32
C MET A 1 -34.86 -11.06 -29.88
N LYS A 2 -35.86 -10.87 -29.01
CA LYS A 2 -35.66 -10.37 -27.62
C LYS A 2 -34.72 -11.21 -26.71
N LYS A 3 -34.66 -12.54 -26.89
CA LYS A 3 -33.82 -13.42 -26.07
C LYS A 3 -32.31 -13.32 -26.37
N LEU A 4 -31.94 -12.86 -27.58
CA LEU A 4 -30.55 -12.68 -27.99
C LEU A 4 -29.91 -11.47 -27.31
N TYR A 5 -30.66 -10.38 -27.12
CA TYR A 5 -30.20 -9.20 -26.39
C TYR A 5 -29.92 -9.48 -24.91
N PHE A 6 -30.76 -10.30 -24.25
CA PHE A 6 -30.54 -10.68 -22.86
C PHE A 6 -29.28 -11.54 -22.67
N MET A 7 -28.98 -12.46 -23.60
CA MET A 7 -27.73 -13.20 -23.56
C MET A 7 -26.51 -12.33 -23.83
N LEU A 8 -26.61 -11.36 -24.77
CA LEU A 8 -25.50 -10.46 -25.07
C LEU A 8 -25.17 -9.52 -23.88
N ILE A 9 -26.19 -9.01 -23.18
CA ILE A 9 -26.02 -8.18 -21.98
C ILE A 9 -25.43 -9.00 -20.84
N ALA A 10 -25.90 -10.23 -20.62
CA ALA A 10 -25.34 -11.11 -19.60
C ALA A 10 -23.87 -11.47 -19.89
N LEU A 11 -23.50 -11.70 -21.16
CA LEU A 11 -22.12 -11.96 -21.58
C LEU A 11 -21.21 -10.75 -21.37
N LEU A 12 -21.69 -9.53 -21.66
CA LEU A 12 -20.96 -8.28 -21.42
C LEU A 12 -20.79 -7.97 -19.92
N CYS A 13 -21.76 -8.31 -19.07
CA CYS A 13 -21.66 -8.18 -17.62
C CYS A 13 -20.62 -9.12 -16.99
N SER A 14 -20.33 -10.27 -17.61
CA SER A 14 -19.28 -11.20 -17.13
C SER A 14 -17.85 -10.67 -17.34
N PHE A 15 -17.62 -9.74 -18.28
CA PHE A 15 -16.29 -9.14 -18.50
C PHE A 15 -16.01 -7.91 -17.61
N GLY A 16 -17.03 -7.32 -16.98
CA GLY A 16 -16.88 -6.14 -16.12
C GLY A 16 -16.26 -6.42 -14.75
N LEU A 17 -16.01 -7.68 -14.40
CA LEU A 17 -15.68 -8.07 -13.02
C LEU A 17 -14.19 -8.04 -12.65
N ARG A 18 -13.23 -7.76 -13.56
CA ARG A 18 -11.80 -7.85 -13.21
C ARG A 18 -10.84 -6.86 -13.89
N ALA A 19 -11.19 -5.57 -13.99
CA ALA A 19 -10.15 -4.55 -14.02
C ALA A 19 -9.59 -4.37 -12.60
N GLN A 20 -8.90 -5.39 -12.09
CA GLN A 20 -8.36 -5.38 -10.73
C GLN A 20 -7.06 -4.58 -10.70
N VAL A 21 -7.02 -3.56 -9.82
CA VAL A 21 -5.89 -2.65 -9.71
C VAL A 21 -4.73 -3.36 -9.01
N VAL A 22 -3.60 -3.48 -9.72
CA VAL A 22 -2.40 -4.20 -9.25
C VAL A 22 -1.33 -3.28 -8.68
N SER A 23 -1.42 -1.98 -8.94
CA SER A 23 -0.47 -0.97 -8.44
C SER A 23 -1.14 0.41 -8.41
N ALA A 24 -0.49 1.40 -7.80
CA ALA A 24 -0.82 2.82 -7.88
C ALA A 24 0.40 3.63 -8.35
N LEU A 25 0.21 4.84 -8.87
CA LEU A 25 1.34 5.74 -9.18
C LEU A 25 1.62 6.74 -8.07
N ALA A 26 0.60 7.06 -7.26
CA ALA A 26 0.69 8.00 -6.14
C ALA A 26 0.31 7.31 -4.82
N LEU A 27 0.72 7.90 -3.70
CA LEU A 27 0.46 7.35 -2.37
C LEU A 27 0.22 8.47 -1.36
N THR A 28 -0.78 8.31 -0.52
CA THR A 28 -0.89 9.05 0.73
C THR A 28 -0.77 8.11 1.91
N VAL A 29 0.06 8.48 2.89
CA VAL A 29 0.24 7.74 4.14
C VAL A 29 -0.28 8.59 5.29
N GLN A 30 -1.14 8.02 6.13
CA GLN A 30 -1.76 8.72 7.25
C GLN A 30 -1.50 7.94 8.53
N ASN A 31 -1.02 8.63 9.56
CA ASN A 31 -0.88 8.05 10.89
C ASN A 31 -1.94 8.64 11.83
N GLN A 32 -3.00 7.87 12.09
CA GLN A 32 -4.09 8.23 13.00
C GLN A 32 -3.86 7.67 14.40
N THR A 33 -2.70 7.07 14.67
CA THR A 33 -2.32 6.54 15.98
C THR A 33 -1.58 7.58 16.81
N ASN A 34 -1.35 7.27 18.09
CA ASN A 34 -0.53 8.06 19.01
C ASN A 34 0.95 7.65 19.02
N CYS A 35 1.37 6.73 18.14
CA CYS A 35 2.72 6.20 18.08
C CYS A 35 3.38 6.55 16.74
N THR A 36 4.69 6.78 16.72
CA THR A 36 5.42 6.89 15.45
C THR A 36 5.37 5.54 14.74
N GLN A 37 4.96 5.55 13.47
CA GLN A 37 4.88 4.34 12.66
C GLN A 37 5.99 4.31 11.62
N TYR A 38 6.37 3.11 11.21
CA TYR A 38 7.42 2.88 10.23
C TYR A 38 6.87 2.11 9.05
N TYR A 39 7.27 2.48 7.84
CA TYR A 39 6.88 1.77 6.63
C TYR A 39 7.94 1.85 5.56
N GLN A 40 7.93 0.86 4.68
CA GLN A 40 8.76 0.82 3.50
C GLN A 40 7.90 0.44 2.30
N ILE A 41 7.80 1.33 1.33
CA ILE A 41 6.98 1.15 0.13
C ILE A 41 7.74 0.28 -0.86
N PHE A 42 7.04 -0.67 -1.47
CA PHE A 42 7.61 -1.48 -2.54
C PHE A 42 6.68 -1.52 -3.76
N GLY A 43 7.27 -1.83 -4.90
CA GLY A 43 6.53 -2.00 -6.13
C GLY A 43 7.43 -2.36 -7.30
N ASP A 44 6.91 -2.13 -8.51
CA ASP A 44 7.53 -2.58 -9.75
C ASP A 44 7.23 -1.59 -10.87
N GLU A 45 7.36 -2.00 -12.12
CA GLU A 45 6.83 -1.25 -13.26
C GLU A 45 5.33 -0.93 -13.09
N PRO A 46 4.85 0.19 -13.65
CA PRO A 46 3.44 0.56 -13.58
C PRO A 46 2.51 -0.57 -14.04
N CYS A 47 1.38 -0.75 -13.35
CA CYS A 47 0.43 -1.84 -13.59
C CYS A 47 1.02 -3.26 -13.50
N LYS A 48 2.07 -3.48 -12.69
CA LYS A 48 2.59 -4.82 -12.44
C LYS A 48 2.66 -5.12 -10.96
N CYS A 49 2.24 -6.33 -10.60
CA CYS A 49 2.58 -6.90 -9.31
C CYS A 49 4.07 -7.20 -9.27
N GLY A 50 4.74 -6.76 -8.22
CA GLY A 50 6.16 -7.00 -8.02
C GLY A 50 6.72 -6.14 -6.90
N SER A 51 8.00 -6.34 -6.64
CA SER A 51 8.74 -5.66 -5.56
C SER A 51 10.18 -5.35 -5.97
N LYS A 52 10.41 -5.12 -7.27
CA LYS A 52 11.72 -4.74 -7.81
C LYS A 52 12.25 -3.44 -7.19
N TYR A 53 11.36 -2.50 -6.91
CA TYR A 53 11.68 -1.21 -6.30
C TYR A 53 11.23 -1.18 -4.85
N MET A 54 12.04 -0.55 -4.01
CA MET A 54 11.78 -0.45 -2.59
C MET A 54 12.32 0.87 -2.04
N SER A 55 11.51 1.55 -1.25
CA SER A 55 11.87 2.82 -0.62
C SER A 55 12.88 2.61 0.51
N LYS A 56 13.37 3.71 1.08
CA LYS A 56 13.94 3.66 2.44
C LYS A 56 12.84 3.33 3.45
N VAL A 57 13.22 2.91 4.66
CA VAL A 57 12.27 2.89 5.77
C VAL A 57 11.97 4.34 6.15
N ILE A 58 10.69 4.69 6.20
CA ILE A 58 10.19 6.03 6.46
C ILE A 58 9.43 6.00 7.78
N ALA A 59 9.72 6.96 8.66
CA ALA A 59 8.96 7.16 9.89
C ALA A 59 7.88 8.22 9.66
N ILE A 60 6.69 8.02 10.23
CA ILE A 60 5.60 8.98 10.22
C ILE A 60 5.12 9.24 11.65
N ASN A 61 5.17 10.50 12.06
CA ASN A 61 4.78 10.91 13.41
C ASN A 61 3.27 10.76 13.65
N PRO A 62 2.83 10.66 14.92
CA PRO A 62 1.41 10.70 15.27
C PRO A 62 0.68 11.88 14.63
N GLY A 63 -0.51 11.63 14.06
CA GLY A 63 -1.34 12.64 13.40
C GLY A 63 -0.84 13.15 12.05
N ALA A 64 0.36 12.73 11.60
CA ALA A 64 0.93 13.24 10.36
C ALA A 64 0.33 12.58 9.11
N THR A 65 0.45 13.27 7.98
CA THR A 65 0.12 12.77 6.65
C THR A 65 1.30 13.03 5.71
N HIS A 66 1.78 11.99 5.02
CA HIS A 66 2.74 12.10 3.94
C HIS A 66 2.02 11.90 2.60
N THR A 67 2.24 12.81 1.65
CA THR A 67 1.66 12.70 0.30
C THR A 67 2.78 12.63 -0.73
N TYR A 68 2.76 11.55 -1.49
CA TYR A 68 3.67 11.26 -2.58
C TYR A 68 2.87 11.34 -3.89
N PRO A 69 3.01 12.41 -4.68
CA PRO A 69 2.31 12.52 -5.96
C PRO A 69 2.82 11.50 -6.98
N ASN A 70 4.01 10.95 -6.76
CA ASN A 70 4.56 9.81 -7.49
C ASN A 70 5.62 9.08 -6.64
N SER A 71 6.19 7.99 -7.17
CA SER A 71 7.19 7.18 -6.48
C SER A 71 8.61 7.79 -6.41
N ILE A 72 8.88 8.92 -7.07
CA ILE A 72 10.26 9.45 -7.21
C ILE A 72 10.82 9.87 -5.84
N SER A 73 9.99 10.49 -5.00
CA SER A 73 10.40 10.97 -3.68
C SER A 73 10.45 9.90 -2.59
N LEU A 74 10.10 8.64 -2.91
CA LEU A 74 10.23 7.52 -1.97
C LEU A 74 11.69 7.11 -1.73
N GLY A 75 12.59 7.44 -2.66
CA GLY A 75 14.02 7.10 -2.59
C GLY A 75 14.28 5.60 -2.53
N GLY A 76 15.42 5.20 -1.94
CA GLY A 76 15.83 3.79 -1.89
C GLY A 76 16.30 3.32 -3.26
N SER A 77 15.71 2.24 -3.79
CA SER A 77 15.97 1.77 -5.15
C SER A 77 14.99 2.31 -6.19
N TYR A 78 14.03 3.15 -5.81
CA TYR A 78 13.16 3.83 -6.77
C TYR A 78 14.00 4.77 -7.67
N PRO A 79 13.85 4.69 -9.01
CA PRO A 79 14.58 5.55 -9.93
C PRO A 79 13.96 6.96 -9.99
N ALA A 80 14.62 7.87 -10.71
CA ALA A 80 14.13 9.24 -10.98
C ALA A 80 12.97 9.29 -12.00
N MET A 81 12.21 8.20 -12.13
CA MET A 81 11.04 8.06 -12.99
C MET A 81 9.90 7.41 -12.19
N PRO A 82 8.63 7.80 -12.43
CA PRO A 82 7.50 7.17 -11.74
C PRO A 82 7.42 5.67 -12.02
N LYS A 83 7.22 4.89 -10.96
CA LYS A 83 7.05 3.44 -10.96
C LYS A 83 5.81 3.06 -10.18
N GLY A 84 5.32 1.85 -10.40
CA GLY A 84 4.18 1.30 -9.69
C GLY A 84 4.47 1.11 -8.20
N ILE A 85 3.47 1.42 -7.38
CA ILE A 85 3.43 1.20 -5.95
C ILE A 85 2.46 0.04 -5.71
N VAL A 86 2.97 -1.07 -5.17
CA VAL A 86 2.18 -2.30 -5.01
C VAL A 86 1.74 -2.49 -3.56
N GLY A 87 2.59 -2.11 -2.61
CA GLY A 87 2.27 -2.21 -1.19
C GLY A 87 3.33 -1.61 -0.28
N ALA A 88 3.25 -1.95 0.99
CA ALA A 88 4.17 -1.52 2.02
C ALA A 88 4.57 -2.69 2.93
N ARG A 89 5.84 -2.74 3.31
CA ARG A 89 6.34 -3.48 4.47
C ARG A 89 6.15 -2.60 5.69
N ILE A 90 5.65 -3.20 6.77
CA ILE A 90 5.31 -2.53 8.01
C ILE A 90 6.14 -3.17 9.12
N PRO A 91 7.34 -2.64 9.42
CA PRO A 91 8.06 -3.00 10.63
C PRO A 91 7.23 -2.60 11.86
N ASP A 92 7.23 -3.45 12.89
CA ASP A 92 6.50 -3.14 14.12
C ASP A 92 7.15 -1.97 14.90
N GLY A 93 8.40 -1.63 14.60
CA GLY A 93 9.14 -0.51 15.18
C GLY A 93 10.37 -0.09 14.37
N PRO A 94 11.29 0.71 14.95
CA PRO A 94 12.48 1.16 14.25
C PRO A 94 13.47 0.00 14.04
N ALA A 95 14.35 0.15 13.05
CA ALA A 95 15.38 -0.84 12.71
C ALA A 95 16.40 -1.11 13.84
N SER A 96 16.49 -0.23 14.84
CA SER A 96 17.33 -0.41 16.03
C SER A 96 16.76 -1.42 17.04
N CYS A 97 15.50 -1.79 16.92
CA CYS A 97 14.83 -2.73 17.83
C CYS A 97 14.65 -4.09 17.16
N ILE A 98 14.72 -5.17 17.95
CA ILE A 98 14.33 -6.52 17.49
C ILE A 98 12.81 -6.52 17.33
N THR A 99 12.36 -6.36 16.10
CA THR A 99 10.94 -6.19 15.75
C THR A 99 10.56 -7.19 14.67
N SER A 100 9.31 -7.62 14.70
CA SER A 100 8.71 -8.33 13.57
C SER A 100 8.23 -7.31 12.53
N GLY A 101 7.57 -7.79 11.50
CA GLY A 101 6.84 -6.95 10.59
C GLY A 101 5.91 -7.73 9.69
N GLY A 102 5.03 -6.99 9.03
CA GLY A 102 4.08 -7.51 8.07
C GLY A 102 4.18 -6.82 6.72
N THR A 103 3.29 -7.20 5.82
CA THR A 103 3.07 -6.51 4.55
C THR A 103 1.62 -6.15 4.40
N VAL A 104 1.34 -5.07 3.69
CA VAL A 104 0.00 -4.71 3.22
C VAL A 104 0.07 -4.26 1.77
N GLY A 105 -0.98 -4.43 0.98
CA GLY A 105 -0.95 -3.98 -0.41
C GLY A 105 -2.17 -4.35 -1.25
N HIS A 106 -1.99 -4.30 -2.56
CA HIS A 106 -3.01 -4.65 -3.53
C HIS A 106 -3.35 -6.15 -3.46
N GLN A 107 -4.59 -6.49 -3.12
CA GLN A 107 -5.09 -7.87 -3.07
C GLN A 107 -4.88 -8.68 -4.38
N PRO A 108 -5.01 -8.08 -5.58
CA PRO A 108 -4.70 -8.79 -6.83
C PRO A 108 -3.26 -9.30 -6.93
N CYS A 109 -2.35 -8.76 -6.11
CA CYS A 109 -0.97 -9.23 -5.98
C CYS A 109 -0.78 -10.21 -4.80
N ASN A 110 -1.86 -10.82 -4.31
CA ASN A 110 -1.89 -11.70 -3.15
C ASN A 110 -1.35 -11.08 -1.85
N LEU A 111 -1.48 -9.75 -1.73
CA LEU A 111 -1.10 -9.03 -0.52
C LEU A 111 -2.31 -8.83 0.38
N PRO A 112 -2.18 -9.02 1.70
CA PRO A 112 -3.27 -8.73 2.61
C PRO A 112 -3.54 -7.21 2.62
N PRO A 113 -4.80 -6.77 2.72
CA PRO A 113 -5.13 -5.35 2.79
C PRO A 113 -4.81 -4.76 4.17
N THR A 114 -4.64 -5.60 5.19
CA THR A 114 -4.46 -5.16 6.58
C THR A 114 -3.42 -5.99 7.32
N TYR A 115 -2.70 -5.34 8.22
CA TYR A 115 -1.77 -5.98 9.16
C TYR A 115 -1.96 -5.35 10.54
N SER A 116 -2.18 -6.17 11.57
CA SER A 116 -2.39 -5.71 12.96
C SER A 116 -1.22 -6.18 13.82
N TYR A 117 -0.70 -5.28 14.66
CA TYR A 117 0.53 -5.51 15.42
C TYR A 117 0.57 -4.61 16.67
N THR A 118 1.57 -4.81 17.51
CA THR A 118 1.90 -3.88 18.61
C THR A 118 3.03 -2.97 18.13
N SER A 119 2.74 -1.68 18.00
CA SER A 119 3.74 -0.67 17.63
C SER A 119 4.80 -0.56 18.73
N ILE A 120 6.06 -0.52 18.33
CA ILE A 120 7.23 -0.39 19.19
C ILE A 120 7.84 1.00 18.99
N ALA A 121 8.00 1.74 20.09
CA ALA A 121 8.56 3.08 20.07
C ALA A 121 10.08 3.08 19.82
N ALA A 122 10.66 4.27 19.65
CA ALA A 122 12.10 4.46 19.49
C ALA A 122 12.94 3.89 20.66
N THR A 123 12.34 3.79 21.86
CA THR A 123 12.94 3.20 23.06
C THR A 123 12.88 1.68 23.11
N CYS A 124 12.40 1.03 22.05
CA CYS A 124 12.13 -0.42 21.99
C CYS A 124 11.08 -0.92 22.99
N ALA A 125 10.29 -0.02 23.58
CA ALA A 125 9.14 -0.37 24.40
C ALA A 125 7.86 -0.46 23.55
N PRO A 126 6.92 -1.35 23.88
CA PRO A 126 5.56 -1.32 23.32
C PRO A 126 4.90 0.04 23.51
N CYS A 127 4.25 0.54 22.46
CA CYS A 127 3.52 1.82 22.46
C CYS A 127 2.00 1.59 22.47
N SER A 128 1.44 1.04 21.39
CA SER A 128 0.02 0.67 21.34
C SER A 128 -0.24 -0.42 20.31
N PHE A 129 -1.37 -1.12 20.45
CA PHE A 129 -1.90 -1.91 19.33
C PHE A 129 -2.24 -0.98 18.17
N THR A 130 -1.92 -1.40 16.95
CA THR A 130 -2.07 -0.63 15.72
C THR A 130 -2.48 -1.55 14.57
N ARG A 131 -3.20 -1.00 13.59
CA ARG A 131 -3.53 -1.64 12.33
C ARG A 131 -3.08 -0.79 11.16
N ALA A 132 -2.20 -1.34 10.32
CA ALA A 132 -1.91 -0.80 9.00
C ALA A 132 -2.97 -1.28 8.00
N THR A 133 -3.54 -0.37 7.21
CA THR A 133 -4.58 -0.66 6.21
C THR A 133 -4.20 -0.07 4.87
N TRP A 134 -4.18 -0.89 3.83
CA TRP A 134 -3.97 -0.50 2.44
C TRP A 134 -5.31 -0.34 1.73
N ILE A 135 -5.52 0.83 1.13
CA ILE A 135 -6.67 1.13 0.28
C ILE A 135 -6.13 1.35 -1.14
N PRO A 136 -6.46 0.48 -2.11
CA PRO A 136 -5.99 0.63 -3.48
C PRO A 136 -6.63 1.84 -4.17
N GLY A 137 -5.97 2.37 -5.20
CA GLY A 137 -6.60 3.32 -6.13
C GLY A 137 -7.66 2.63 -6.99
N GLN A 138 -8.48 3.39 -7.74
CA GLN A 138 -9.47 2.80 -8.67
C GLN A 138 -8.83 2.33 -9.98
N ASN A 139 -7.61 2.78 -10.28
CA ASN A 139 -6.80 2.31 -11.41
C ASN A 139 -5.31 2.48 -11.10
N CYS A 140 -4.44 2.04 -12.02
CA CYS A 140 -2.99 2.08 -11.84
C CYS A 140 -2.39 3.47 -11.68
N GLU A 141 -3.04 4.48 -12.25
CA GLU A 141 -2.54 5.86 -12.31
C GLU A 141 -3.00 6.67 -11.10
N GLN A 142 -4.00 6.16 -10.38
CA GLN A 142 -4.55 6.81 -9.21
C GLN A 142 -3.70 6.59 -7.95
N MET A 143 -4.10 7.30 -6.91
CA MET A 143 -3.46 7.31 -5.60
C MET A 143 -3.98 6.16 -4.73
N ALA A 144 -3.06 5.38 -4.18
CA ALA A 144 -3.35 4.46 -3.07
C ALA A 144 -3.24 5.18 -1.72
N ARG A 145 -3.80 4.59 -0.67
CA ARG A 145 -3.70 5.11 0.69
C ARG A 145 -3.21 4.03 1.65
N LEU A 146 -2.27 4.39 2.52
CA LEU A 146 -1.85 3.60 3.67
C LEU A 146 -2.29 4.34 4.93
N ILE A 147 -3.06 3.69 5.79
CA ILE A 147 -3.59 4.29 7.02
C ILE A 147 -3.16 3.44 8.20
N PHE A 148 -2.53 4.06 9.19
CA PHE A 148 -2.32 3.49 10.52
C PHE A 148 -3.39 4.01 11.46
N GLN A 149 -4.01 3.12 12.23
CA GLN A 149 -5.11 3.40 13.16
C GLN A 149 -5.08 2.44 14.35
#